data_AF-A0A9W4E5C3-F1
#
_entry.id   AF-A0A9W4E5C3-F1
#
_cell.length_a   1.000
_cell.length_b   1.000
_cell.length_c   1.000
_cell.angle_alpha   90.00
_cell.angle_beta   90.00
_cell.angle_gamma   90.00
#
_symmetry.space_group_name_H-M   'P 1'
#
loop_
_entity.id
_entity.type
_entity.pdbx_description
1 polymer ?
#
loop_
_entity_poly.entity_id
_entity_poly.type
_entity_poly.pdbx_seq_one_letter_code
_entity_poly.pdbx_strand_id
1 'polypeptide(L)' 'MESTIGLFKTELIKPRRPWRTLSDVELATAQWVDWYNYHRLHGEIGHIPPAEYEANYHLTDKKPQVTVKI' A
#
# COMPACT_ATOMS: atom_id res chain seq x y z
N MET A 1 14.62 7.39 2.51
CA MET A 1 13.18 7.22 2.26
C MET A 1 13.04 6.43 0.97
N GLU A 2 12.59 5.18 1.06
CA GLU A 2 12.26 4.39 -0.13
C GLU A 2 10.82 4.68 -0.50
N SER A 3 10.55 5.06 -1.75
CA SER A 3 9.18 5.26 -2.20
C SER A 3 8.47 3.92 -2.36
N THR A 4 7.17 3.85 -2.11
CA THR A 4 6.33 2.65 -2.31
C THR A 4 6.51 2.06 -3.73
N ILE A 5 6.65 2.91 -4.74
CA ILE A 5 6.92 2.48 -6.12
C ILE A 5 8.31 1.86 -6.30
N GLY A 6 9.31 2.34 -5.55
CA GLY A 6 10.66 1.75 -5.52
C GLY A 6 10.64 0.35 -4.92
N LEU A 7 9.91 0.17 -3.81
CA LEU A 7 9.68 -1.12 -3.17
C LEU A 7 8.92 -2.08 -4.09
N PHE A 8 7.80 -1.65 -4.66
CA PHE A 8 7.03 -2.42 -5.64
C PHE A 8 7.89 -2.94 -6.80
N LYS A 9 8.72 -2.06 -7.39
CA LYS A 9 9.61 -2.46 -8.47
C LYS A 9 10.66 -3.47 -8.02
N THR A 10 11.18 -3.34 -6.80
CA THR A 10 12.28 -4.18 -6.28
C THR A 10 11.79 -5.52 -5.75
N GLU A 11 10.63 -5.57 -5.08
CA GLU A 11 10.09 -6.78 -4.46
C GLU A 11 9.21 -7.60 -5.41
N LEU A 12 8.46 -6.94 -6.32
CA LEU A 12 7.58 -7.63 -7.25
C LEU A 12 8.16 -7.70 -8.65
N ILE A 13 8.46 -6.56 -9.26
CA ILE A 13 8.68 -6.47 -10.71
C ILE A 13 10.03 -7.04 -11.15
N LYS A 14 11.13 -6.68 -10.47
CA LYS A 14 12.50 -7.13 -10.81
C LYS A 14 12.70 -8.65 -10.63
N PRO A 15 12.34 -9.27 -9.50
CA PRO A 15 12.66 -10.68 -9.25
C PRO A 15 11.84 -11.67 -10.09
N ARG A 16 10.66 -11.26 -10.58
CA ARG A 16 9.74 -12.11 -11.35
C ARG A 16 9.85 -11.94 -12.87
N ARG A 17 10.90 -11.29 -13.38
CA ARG A 17 11.14 -11.20 -14.83
C ARG A 17 11.68 -12.52 -15.38
N PRO A 18 11.35 -12.89 -16.64
CA PRO A 18 10.44 -12.20 -17.55
C PRO A 18 8.97 -12.48 -17.25
N TRP A 19 8.12 -11.46 -17.42
CA TRP A 19 6.67 -11.62 -17.31
C TRP A 19 6.10 -12.09 -18.65
N ARG A 20 5.19 -13.06 -18.59
CA ARG A 20 4.72 -13.80 -19.77
C ARG A 20 3.44 -13.22 -20.35
N THR A 21 2.54 -12.72 -19.50
CA THR A 21 1.32 -12.02 -19.90
C THR A 21 1.07 -10.79 -19.02
N LEU A 22 0.20 -9.87 -19.48
CA LEU A 22 -0.26 -8.75 -18.66
C LEU A 22 -1.04 -9.25 -17.43
N SER A 23 -1.87 -10.27 -17.60
CA SER A 23 -2.70 -10.83 -16.53
C SER A 23 -1.88 -11.41 -15.38
N ASP A 24 -0.71 -11.99 -15.66
CA ASP A 24 0.24 -12.42 -14.61
C ASP A 24 0.71 -11.24 -13.76
N VAL A 25 1.00 -10.10 -14.40
CA VAL A 25 1.45 -8.88 -13.72
C VAL A 25 0.31 -8.29 -12.90
N GLU A 26 -0.91 -8.26 -13.44
CA GLU A 26 -2.10 -7.75 -12.74
C GLU A 26 -2.41 -8.57 -11.48
N LEU A 27 -2.43 -9.90 -11.60
CA LEU A 27 -2.65 -10.79 -10.46
C LEU A 27 -1.56 -10.63 -9.40
N ALA A 28 -0.30 -10.62 -9.82
CA ALA A 28 0.82 -10.46 -8.89
C ALA A 28 0.81 -9.07 -8.22
N THR A 29 0.35 -8.04 -8.93
CA THR A 29 0.18 -6.69 -8.38
C THR A 29 -0.93 -6.68 -7.34
N ALA A 30 -2.08 -7.30 -7.60
CA ALA A 30 -3.18 -7.39 -6.64
C ALA A 30 -2.74 -8.12 -5.35
N GLN A 31 -1.99 -9.22 -5.48
CA GLN A 31 -1.43 -9.95 -4.34
C GLN A 31 -0.41 -9.11 -3.56
N TRP A 32 0.44 -8.36 -4.26
CA TRP A 32 1.41 -7.49 -3.60
C TRP A 32 0.73 -6.34 -2.84
N VAL A 33 -0.33 -5.75 -3.39
CA VAL A 33 -1.11 -4.69 -2.74
C VAL A 33 -1.81 -5.22 -1.49
N ASP A 34 -2.43 -6.39 -1.55
CA ASP A 34 -3.05 -7.04 -0.40
C ASP A 34 -2.02 -7.27 0.73
N TRP A 35 -0.88 -7.87 0.39
CA TRP A 35 0.19 -8.09 1.35
C TRP A 35 0.74 -6.77 1.91
N TYR A 36 0.97 -5.76 1.06
CA TYR A 36 1.50 -4.47 1.47
C TYR A 36 0.55 -3.76 2.46
N ASN A 37 -0.75 -3.80 2.22
CA ASN A 37 -1.72 -3.04 3.02
C ASN A 37 -2.14 -3.76 4.30
N TYR A 38 -2.27 -5.09 4.28
CA TYR A 38 -2.86 -5.85 5.39
C TYR A 38 -1.85 -6.69 6.18
N HIS A 39 -0.69 -6.99 5.61
CA HIS A 39 0.26 -7.93 6.22
C HIS A 39 1.65 -7.32 6.46
N ARG A 40 2.05 -6.32 5.69
CA ARG A 40 3.37 -5.70 5.81
C ARG A 40 3.42 -4.80 7.03
N LEU A 41 4.28 -5.16 7.98
CA LEU A 41 4.58 -4.31 9.13
C LEU A 41 5.54 -3.21 8.71
N HIS A 42 5.11 -1.96 8.88
CA HIS A 42 5.87 -0.81 8.43
C HIS A 42 6.41 -0.03 9.63
N GLY A 43 7.74 -0.04 9.79
CA GLY A 43 8.41 0.51 10.97
C GLY A 43 8.17 2.01 11.18
N GLU A 44 8.10 2.78 10.08
CA GLU A 44 7.88 4.24 10.16
C GLU A 44 6.48 4.63 10.69
N ILE A 45 5.49 3.74 10.61
CA ILE A 45 4.12 3.98 11.09
C ILE A 45 3.81 3.24 12.40
N GLY A 46 4.84 2.84 13.14
CA GLY A 46 4.67 2.18 14.44
C GLY A 46 4.52 0.66 14.36
N HIS A 47 5.04 0.03 13.31
CA HIS A 47 5.04 -1.43 13.14
C HIS A 47 3.63 -2.04 13.03
N ILE A 48 2.72 -1.30 12.41
CA ILE A 48 1.38 -1.78 12.04
C ILE A 48 1.23 -1.80 10.51
N PRO A 49 0.28 -2.57 9.97
CA PRO A 49 -0.08 -2.52 8.56
C PRO A 49 -0.59 -1.13 8.16
N PRO A 50 -0.30 -0.67 6.92
CA PRO A 50 -0.80 0.59 6.40
C PRO A 50 -2.32 0.75 6.52
N ALA A 51 -3.08 -0.31 6.24
CA ALA A 51 -4.55 -0.26 6.34
C ALA A 51 -5.03 -0.01 7.77
N GLU A 52 -4.35 -0.56 8.77
CA GLU A 52 -4.67 -0.30 10.18
C GLU A 52 -4.30 1.12 10.59
N TYR A 53 -3.17 1.63 10.09
CA TYR A 53 -2.78 3.02 10.31
C TYR A 53 -3.81 4.00 9.70
N GLU A 54 -4.26 3.77 8.47
CA GLU A 54 -5.31 4.60 7.83
C GLU A 54 -6.64 4.50 8.59
N ALA A 55 -7.05 3.30 9.01
CA ALA A 55 -8.27 3.13 9.79
C ALA A 55 -8.20 3.91 11.12
N ASN A 56 -7.08 3.84 11.83
CA ASN A 56 -6.86 4.61 13.06
C ASN A 56 -6.84 6.12 12.80
N TYR A 57 -6.20 6.56 11.71
CA TYR A 57 -6.21 7.95 11.30
C TYR A 57 -7.66 8.44 11.10
N HIS A 58 -8.49 7.72 10.33
CA HIS A 58 -9.89 8.10 10.10
C HIS A 58 -10.77 8.07 11.35
N LEU A 59 -10.48 7.19 12.31
CA LEU A 59 -11.19 7.15 13.60
C LEU A 59 -10.82 8.33 14.49
N THR A 60 -9.56 8.79 14.44
CA THR A 60 -9.06 9.97 15.19
C THR A 60 -9.37 11.30 14.49
N ASP A 61 -9.51 11.30 13.16
CA ASP A 61 -9.72 12.48 12.31
C ASP A 61 -11.21 12.83 12.10
N LYS A 62 -12.12 12.35 12.97
CA LYS A 62 -13.44 12.99 13.13
C LYS A 62 -13.33 14.38 13.79
N LYS A 63 -12.35 15.19 13.38
CA LYS A 63 -12.42 16.66 13.46
C LYS A 63 -13.18 17.13 12.23
N PRO A 64 -14.05 18.15 12.35
CA PRO A 64 -14.97 18.51 11.27
C PRO A 64 -14.19 18.86 10.00
N GLN A 65 -14.32 18.01 8.99
CA GLN A 65 -13.86 18.30 7.64
C GLN A 65 -14.63 19.55 7.19
N VAL A 66 -13.90 20.63 6.92
CA VAL A 66 -14.48 21.91 6.50
C VAL A 66 -15.20 21.69 5.17
N THR A 67 -16.52 21.55 5.24
CA THR A 67 -17.38 21.57 4.07
C THR A 67 -17.32 22.97 3.46
N VAL A 68 -16.49 23.16 2.44
CA VAL A 68 -16.65 24.29 1.51
C VAL A 68 -17.93 24.01 0.72
N LYS A 69 -19.04 24.58 1.19
CA LYS A 69 -20.26 24.69 0.39
C LYS A 69 -20.00 25.78 -0.66
N ILE A 70 -20.02 25.36 -1.93
CA ILE A 70 -20.11 26.26 -3.09
C ILE A 70 -21.55 26.77 -3.17
#